data_AF-A0A955ZMF9-F1
#
_entry.id   AF-A0A955ZMF9-F1
#
_cell.length_a   1.000
_cell.length_b   1.000
_cell.length_c   1.000
_cell.angle_alpha   90.00
_cell.angle_beta   90.00
_cell.angle_gamma   90.00
#
_symmetry.space_group_name_H-M   'P 1'
#
loop_
_entity.id
_entity.type
_entity.pdbx_description
1 polymer ?
#
loop_
_entity_poly.entity_id
_entity_poly.type
_entity_poly.pdbx_seq_one_letter_code
_entity_poly.pdbx_strand_id
1 'polypeptide(L)'
;MHEDHQREQYFFDPPTVARLADLLEVYDRPCCLCAPTVARALADRGRAVTLLEVDERFASVPGFRRWDLYRPTPLAQTFDAILVDPPFWKVTLSQLFAALRVLARGDLTLPTWVCHLASREADVCGTLAPFGLGPTEIEPGYVSVRPIEANRVRLYSNVTAGGGGTPC
;
A
#
# COMPACT_ATOMS: atom_id res chain seq x y z
N MET A 1 -2.05 -7.48 -17.73
CA MET A 1 -1.65 -7.72 -16.33
C MET A 1 -2.37 -8.97 -15.89
N HIS A 2 -1.68 -9.92 -15.26
CA HIS A 2 -2.28 -11.15 -14.75
C HIS A 2 -1.78 -11.37 -13.32
N GLU A 3 -2.66 -11.87 -12.45
CA GLU A 3 -2.34 -12.18 -11.06
C GLU A 3 -1.37 -13.38 -10.97
N ASP A 4 -0.62 -13.44 -9.87
CA ASP A 4 0.15 -14.63 -9.47
C ASP A 4 -0.11 -14.94 -8.01
N HIS A 5 -1.04 -15.86 -7.78
CA HIS A 5 -1.45 -16.26 -6.43
C HIS A 5 -0.33 -16.98 -5.68
N GLN A 6 0.66 -17.57 -6.37
CA GLN A 6 1.82 -18.14 -5.70
C GLN A 6 2.68 -17.06 -5.04
N ARG A 7 2.59 -15.81 -5.51
CA ARG A 7 3.24 -14.63 -4.91
C ARG A 7 2.32 -13.83 -3.99
N GLU A 8 1.10 -14.30 -3.75
CA GLU A 8 0.01 -13.56 -3.10
C GLU A 8 -0.30 -12.22 -3.80
N GLN A 9 -0.11 -12.19 -5.12
CA GLN A 9 -0.42 -11.03 -5.93
C GLN A 9 -1.88 -11.11 -6.37
N TYR A 10 -2.73 -10.37 -5.67
CA TYR A 10 -4.14 -10.20 -5.98
C TYR A 10 -4.38 -8.78 -6.47
N PHE A 11 -5.32 -8.60 -7.40
CA PHE A 11 -5.70 -7.30 -7.90
C PHE A 11 -6.95 -6.80 -7.19
N PHE A 12 -6.89 -5.55 -6.74
CA PHE A 12 -8.05 -4.81 -6.30
C PHE A 12 -9.15 -4.82 -7.35
N ASP A 13 -10.40 -4.84 -6.91
CA ASP A 13 -11.55 -4.62 -7.80
C ASP A 13 -11.59 -3.17 -8.33
N PRO A 14 -12.29 -2.90 -9.45
CA PRO A 14 -12.31 -1.56 -10.03
C PRO A 14 -12.79 -0.44 -9.08
N PRO A 15 -13.84 -0.63 -8.25
CA PRO A 15 -14.23 0.36 -7.25
C PRO A 15 -13.11 0.71 -6.25
N THR A 16 -12.41 -0.30 -5.75
CA THR A 16 -11.29 -0.14 -4.82
C THR A 16 -10.12 0.59 -5.49
N VAL A 17 -9.75 0.20 -6.71
CA VAL A 17 -8.69 0.89 -7.48
C VAL A 17 -9.02 2.37 -7.65
N ALA A 18 -10.25 2.69 -8.06
CA ALA A 18 -10.67 4.08 -8.25
C ALA A 18 -10.57 4.86 -6.94
N ARG A 19 -11.11 4.31 -5.85
CA ARG A 19 -11.09 4.95 -4.53
C ARG A 19 -9.68 5.22 -4.01
N LEU A 20 -8.77 4.24 -4.12
CA LEU A 20 -7.38 4.37 -3.68
C LEU A 20 -6.59 5.33 -4.56
N ALA A 21 -6.85 5.35 -5.88
CA ALA A 21 -6.24 6.34 -6.77
C ALA A 21 -6.71 7.77 -6.44
N ASP A 22 -7.98 7.98 -6.11
CA ASP A 22 -8.51 9.29 -5.70
C ASP A 22 -7.82 9.81 -4.43
N LEU A 23 -7.51 8.93 -3.47
CA LEU A 23 -6.77 9.31 -2.26
C LEU A 23 -5.36 9.83 -2.59
N LEU A 24 -4.70 9.21 -3.56
CA LEU A 24 -3.31 9.53 -3.93
C LEU A 24 -3.19 10.68 -4.92
N GLU A 25 -4.27 11.05 -5.61
CA GLU A 25 -4.25 12.04 -6.69
C GLU A 25 -3.83 13.45 -6.24
N VAL A 26 -4.06 13.77 -4.96
CA VAL A 26 -3.70 15.07 -4.34
C VAL A 26 -2.20 15.22 -4.06
N TYR A 27 -1.43 14.14 -4.18
CA TYR A 27 0.01 14.13 -3.92
C TYR A 27 0.80 14.29 -5.22
N ASP A 28 1.98 14.90 -5.14
CA ASP A 28 2.83 15.18 -6.30
C ASP A 28 3.77 14.00 -6.60
N ARG A 29 4.19 13.26 -5.58
CA ARG A 29 5.15 12.15 -5.68
C ARG A 29 4.68 10.90 -4.90
N PRO A 30 3.46 10.39 -5.15
CA PRO A 30 2.98 9.21 -4.45
C PRO A 30 3.79 7.96 -4.83
N CYS A 31 4.00 7.10 -3.83
CA CYS A 31 4.57 5.77 -3.99
C CYS A 31 3.50 4.69 -3.80
N CYS A 32 3.32 3.82 -4.79
CA CYS A 32 2.58 2.58 -4.67
C CYS A 32 3.59 1.43 -4.47
N LEU A 33 3.63 0.85 -3.28
CA LEU A 33 4.45 -0.32 -2.95
C LEU A 33 3.60 -1.58 -3.05
N CYS A 34 3.97 -2.51 -3.92
CA CYS A 34 3.23 -3.75 -4.18
C CYS A 34 1.76 -3.54 -4.66
N ALA A 35 1.38 -2.33 -5.09
CA ALA A 35 0.04 -1.98 -5.54
C ALA A 35 -0.01 -1.57 -7.04
N PRO A 36 0.29 -2.50 -7.97
CA PRO A 36 0.48 -2.18 -9.39
C PRO A 36 -0.77 -1.66 -10.09
N THR A 37 -1.97 -2.10 -9.69
CA THR A 37 -3.24 -1.66 -10.31
C THR A 37 -3.58 -0.22 -9.97
N VAL A 38 -3.29 0.23 -8.75
CA VAL A 38 -3.47 1.64 -8.34
C VAL A 38 -2.47 2.54 -9.06
N ALA A 39 -1.20 2.11 -9.16
CA ALA A 39 -0.19 2.85 -9.92
C ALA A 39 -0.57 3.02 -11.39
N ARG A 40 -1.07 1.96 -12.04
CA ARG A 40 -1.58 2.04 -13.41
C ARG A 40 -2.73 3.03 -13.52
N ALA A 41 -3.70 2.98 -12.61
CA ALA A 41 -4.84 3.89 -12.63
C ALA A 41 -4.42 5.37 -12.50
N LEU A 42 -3.46 5.68 -11.62
CA LEU A 42 -2.88 7.04 -11.52
C LEU A 42 -2.18 7.46 -12.82
N ALA A 43 -1.38 6.56 -13.41
CA ALA A 43 -0.68 6.82 -14.66
C ALA A 43 -1.65 7.07 -15.83
N ASP A 44 -2.75 6.30 -15.91
CA ASP A 44 -3.79 6.44 -16.93
C ASP A 44 -4.56 7.77 -16.77
N ARG A 45 -4.60 8.34 -15.55
CA ARG A 45 -5.08 9.70 -15.28
C ARG A 45 -4.05 10.80 -15.58
N GLY A 46 -2.88 10.44 -16.12
CA GLY A 46 -1.79 11.37 -16.39
C GLY A 46 -1.04 11.87 -15.16
N ARG A 47 -1.20 11.21 -14.00
CA ARG A 47 -0.51 11.57 -12.76
C ARG A 47 0.86 10.88 -12.69
N ALA A 48 1.86 11.60 -12.17
CA ALA A 48 3.13 11.00 -11.82
C ALA A 48 2.96 10.08 -10.60
N VAL A 49 3.53 8.89 -10.66
CA VAL A 49 3.50 7.91 -9.57
C VAL A 49 4.76 7.06 -9.65
N THR A 50 5.24 6.56 -8.51
CA THR A 50 6.28 5.53 -8.49
C THR A 50 5.67 4.21 -8.05
N LEU A 51 5.86 3.17 -8.85
CA LEU A 51 5.51 1.79 -8.48
C LEU A 51 6.77 1.08 -8.02
N LEU A 52 6.80 0.62 -6.77
CA LEU A 52 7.85 -0.24 -6.23
C LEU A 52 7.34 -1.68 -6.18
N GLU A 53 7.97 -2.56 -6.95
CA GLU A 53 7.59 -3.98 -7.02
C GLU A 53 8.79 -4.83 -7.49
N VAL A 54 8.95 -6.03 -6.94
CA VAL A 54 9.95 -7.04 -7.32
C VAL A 54 9.62 -7.75 -8.64
N ASP A 55 8.34 -7.81 -9.00
CA ASP A 55 7.85 -8.48 -10.20
C ASP A 55 7.97 -7.62 -11.48
N GLU A 56 8.94 -7.98 -12.32
CA GLU A 56 9.22 -7.30 -13.58
C GLU A 56 8.10 -7.40 -14.63
N ARG A 57 7.08 -8.25 -14.42
CA ARG A 57 5.89 -8.26 -15.29
C ARG A 57 5.16 -6.91 -15.31
N PHE A 58 5.38 -6.05 -14.30
CA PHE A 58 4.86 -4.68 -14.26
C PHE A 58 5.82 -3.62 -14.80
N ALA A 59 6.93 -4.00 -15.44
CA ALA A 59 7.87 -3.03 -16.02
C ALA A 59 7.25 -2.08 -17.05
N SER A 60 6.09 -2.43 -17.62
CA SER A 60 5.30 -1.57 -18.52
C SER A 60 4.40 -0.56 -17.81
N VAL A 61 4.38 -0.53 -16.48
CA VAL A 61 3.65 0.49 -15.70
C VAL A 61 4.54 1.73 -15.58
N PRO A 62 4.06 2.92 -15.99
CA PRO A 62 4.80 4.17 -15.79
C PRO A 62 5.23 4.34 -14.33
N GLY A 63 6.49 4.71 -14.13
CA GLY A 63 7.06 4.87 -12.80
C GLY A 63 7.46 3.56 -12.09
N PHE A 64 7.36 2.41 -12.76
CA PHE A 64 7.87 1.14 -12.23
C PHE A 64 9.36 1.24 -11.89
N ARG A 65 9.71 0.74 -10.71
CA ARG A 65 11.07 0.47 -10.28
C ARG A 65 11.10 -0.87 -9.58
N ARG A 66 12.02 -1.72 -10.03
CA ARG A 66 12.29 -2.98 -9.33
C ARG A 66 12.81 -2.67 -7.93
N TRP A 67 12.08 -3.08 -6.89
CA TRP A 67 12.47 -2.88 -5.50
C TRP A 67 11.95 -4.01 -4.62
N ASP A 68 12.80 -4.49 -3.72
CA ASP A 68 12.53 -5.69 -2.92
C ASP A 68 12.09 -5.30 -1.50
N LEU A 69 10.81 -5.49 -1.20
CA LEU A 69 10.26 -5.25 0.14
C LEU A 69 10.91 -6.12 1.21
N TYR A 70 11.34 -7.34 0.87
CA TYR A 70 12.00 -8.25 1.80
C TYR A 70 13.41 -7.76 2.18
N ARG A 71 14.01 -6.91 1.35
CA ARG A 71 15.38 -6.38 1.50
C ARG A 71 15.39 -4.88 1.19
N PRO A 72 14.77 -4.04 2.04
CA PRO A 72 14.53 -2.65 1.71
C PRO A 72 15.84 -1.87 1.61
N THR A 73 16.05 -1.20 0.47
CA THR A 73 17.21 -0.34 0.23
C THR A 73 16.80 1.12 0.07
N PRO A 74 17.61 2.09 0.54
CA PRO A 74 17.35 3.50 0.32
C PRO A 74 17.22 3.85 -1.17
N LEU A 75 16.35 4.80 -1.48
CA LEU A 75 16.18 5.36 -2.82
C LEU A 75 16.57 6.83 -2.82
N ALA A 76 17.19 7.31 -3.90
CA ALA A 76 17.54 8.72 -4.06
C ALA A 76 16.30 9.63 -4.23
N GLN A 77 15.19 9.07 -4.70
CA GLN A 77 13.89 9.74 -4.78
C GLN A 77 13.25 9.88 -3.38
N THR A 78 12.47 10.93 -3.19
CA THR A 78 11.60 11.14 -2.03
C THR A 78 10.13 11.02 -2.42
N PHE A 79 9.29 10.67 -1.46
CA PHE A 79 7.85 10.55 -1.62
C PHE A 79 7.14 11.49 -0.63
N ASP A 80 5.96 11.96 -1.00
CA ASP A 80 5.06 12.75 -0.15
C ASP A 80 3.84 11.93 0.32
N ALA A 81 3.66 10.72 -0.22
CA ALA A 81 2.69 9.73 0.23
C ALA A 81 3.13 8.29 -0.12
N ILE A 82 2.72 7.31 0.70
CA ILE A 82 2.95 5.87 0.45
C ILE A 82 1.63 5.11 0.61
N LEU A 83 1.24 4.34 -0.41
CA LEU A 83 0.24 3.29 -0.33
C LEU A 83 0.93 1.93 -0.48
N VAL A 84 0.64 0.99 0.41
CA VAL A 84 1.21 -0.37 0.35
C VAL A 84 0.15 -1.45 0.41
N ASP A 85 0.28 -2.44 -0.47
CA ASP A 85 -0.51 -3.67 -0.49
C ASP A 85 0.41 -4.90 -0.50
N PRO A 86 0.97 -5.30 0.64
CA PRO A 86 2.02 -6.30 0.70
C PRO A 86 1.44 -7.73 0.62
N PRO A 87 2.24 -8.74 0.20
CA PRO A 87 1.93 -10.15 0.45
C PRO A 87 1.72 -10.43 1.95
N PHE A 88 0.48 -10.56 2.42
CA PHE A 88 0.14 -10.58 3.85
C PHE A 88 0.76 -11.74 4.65
N TRP A 89 0.99 -12.89 4.02
CA TRP A 89 1.52 -14.08 4.71
C TRP A 89 3.03 -14.22 4.59
N LYS A 90 3.61 -13.72 3.49
CA LYS A 90 5.07 -13.78 3.26
C LYS A 90 5.84 -12.63 3.88
N VAL A 91 5.20 -11.49 4.07
CA VAL A 91 5.83 -10.30 4.64
C VAL A 91 5.45 -10.19 6.11
N THR A 92 6.45 -10.22 6.99
CA THR A 92 6.21 -9.93 8.41
C THR A 92 5.95 -8.43 8.61
N LEU A 93 5.15 -8.08 9.63
CA LEU A 93 4.88 -6.67 9.94
C LEU A 93 6.16 -5.89 10.30
N SER A 94 7.16 -6.55 10.90
CA SER A 94 8.47 -5.92 11.17
C SER A 94 9.25 -5.63 9.89
N GLN A 95 9.17 -6.49 8.88
CA GLN A 95 9.75 -6.21 7.55
C GLN A 95 9.02 -5.07 6.85
N LEU A 96 7.68 -5.06 6.91
CA LEU A 96 6.87 -3.96 6.39
C LEU A 96 7.23 -2.63 7.06
N PHE A 97 7.36 -2.60 8.39
CA PHE A 97 7.82 -1.43 9.13
C PHE A 97 9.20 -0.95 8.66
N ALA A 98 10.16 -1.87 8.53
CA ALA A 98 11.50 -1.53 8.05
C ALA A 98 11.47 -0.94 6.63
N ALA A 99 10.67 -1.52 5.73
CA ALA A 99 10.47 -1.03 4.38
C ALA A 99 9.88 0.40 4.37
N LEU A 100 8.78 0.62 5.09
CA LEU A 100 8.15 1.94 5.21
C LEU A 100 9.12 2.97 5.78
N ARG A 101 9.88 2.62 6.83
CA ARG A 101 10.87 3.53 7.44
C ARG A 101 11.98 3.93 6.48
N VAL A 102 12.44 3.00 5.63
CA VAL A 102 13.45 3.29 4.59
C VAL A 102 12.89 4.22 3.53
N LEU A 103 11.68 3.95 3.04
CA LEU A 103 11.04 4.77 2.00
C LEU A 103 10.69 6.17 2.50
N ALA A 104 10.22 6.27 3.75
CA ALA A 104 9.94 7.53 4.41
C ALA A 104 11.19 8.25 4.93
N ARG A 105 12.39 7.66 4.77
CA ARG A 105 13.66 8.20 5.26
C ARG A 105 13.65 8.56 6.76
N GLY A 106 12.89 7.79 7.54
CA GLY A 106 12.70 8.02 8.96
C GLY A 106 11.63 9.06 9.33
N ASP A 107 10.99 9.72 8.37
CA ASP A 107 9.82 10.56 8.62
C ASP A 107 8.59 9.70 8.85
N LEU A 108 8.26 9.47 10.12
CA LEU A 108 7.13 8.63 10.51
C LEU A 108 5.77 9.35 10.40
N THR A 109 5.77 10.65 10.05
CA THR A 109 4.55 11.44 9.85
C THR A 109 4.08 11.47 8.40
N LEU A 110 4.88 10.88 7.50
CA LEU A 110 4.58 10.80 6.08
C LEU A 110 3.20 10.14 5.86
N PRO A 111 2.30 10.76 5.07
CA PRO A 111 1.02 10.18 4.68
C PRO A 111 1.17 8.74 4.17
N THR A 112 0.64 7.79 4.93
CA THR A 112 0.85 6.36 4.70
C THR A 112 -0.47 5.62 4.80
N TRP A 113 -0.71 4.72 3.85
CA TRP A 113 -1.82 3.78 3.85
C TRP A 113 -1.32 2.35 3.68
N VAL A 114 -1.81 1.45 4.52
CA VAL A 114 -1.42 0.03 4.54
C VAL A 114 -2.68 -0.82 4.38
N CYS A 115 -2.75 -1.62 3.34
CA CYS A 115 -3.72 -2.71 3.25
C CYS A 115 -3.22 -3.88 4.10
N HIS A 116 -4.09 -4.44 4.95
CA HIS A 116 -3.79 -5.69 5.64
C HIS A 116 -5.08 -6.41 6.07
N LEU A 117 -4.97 -7.71 6.38
CA LEU A 117 -6.07 -8.50 6.95
C LEU A 117 -6.61 -7.86 8.23
N ALA A 118 -7.93 -7.65 8.28
CA ALA A 118 -8.63 -7.07 9.44
C ALA A 118 -8.49 -7.93 10.70
N SER A 119 -8.35 -9.25 10.54
CA SER A 119 -8.08 -10.19 11.65
C SER A 119 -6.72 -9.97 12.34
N ARG A 120 -5.83 -9.18 11.73
CA ARG A 120 -4.49 -8.85 12.23
C ARG A 120 -4.40 -7.41 12.73
N GLU A 121 -5.52 -6.72 12.90
CA GLU A 121 -5.60 -5.29 13.26
C GLU A 121 -4.72 -4.93 14.46
N ALA A 122 -4.83 -5.68 15.57
CA ALA A 122 -4.03 -5.42 16.77
C ALA A 122 -2.53 -5.53 16.51
N ASP A 123 -2.09 -6.51 15.70
CA ASP A 123 -0.69 -6.69 15.34
C ASP A 123 -0.19 -5.56 14.44
N VAL A 124 -1.01 -5.15 13.45
CA VAL A 124 -0.73 -4.06 12.51
C VAL A 124 -0.58 -2.75 13.28
N CYS A 125 -1.57 -2.41 14.09
CA CYS A 125 -1.56 -1.21 14.92
C CYS A 125 -0.40 -1.22 15.92
N GLY A 126 -0.14 -2.34 16.60
CA GLY A 126 0.98 -2.43 17.53
C GLY A 126 2.35 -2.27 16.87
N THR A 127 2.56 -2.92 15.72
CA THR A 127 3.86 -2.90 15.02
C THR A 127 4.11 -1.57 14.29
N LEU A 128 3.05 -0.98 13.74
CA LEU A 128 3.12 0.26 12.96
C LEU A 128 2.69 1.50 13.76
N ALA A 129 2.49 1.37 15.09
CA ALA A 129 2.21 2.47 16.00
C ALA A 129 3.13 3.68 15.82
N PRO A 130 4.46 3.54 15.55
CA PRO A 130 5.31 4.70 15.35
C PRO A 130 4.91 5.58 14.14
N PHE A 131 4.21 5.02 13.14
CA PHE A 131 3.65 5.78 12.01
C PHE A 131 2.30 6.43 12.35
N GLY A 132 1.71 6.14 13.50
CA GLY A 132 0.39 6.63 13.92
C GLY A 132 -0.76 6.06 13.08
N LEU A 133 -0.62 4.84 12.56
CA LEU A 133 -1.67 4.23 11.75
C LEU A 133 -2.87 3.81 12.62
N GLY A 134 -4.07 4.17 12.19
CA GLY A 134 -5.33 3.64 12.71
C GLY A 134 -6.17 2.99 11.61
N PRO A 135 -7.16 2.15 11.96
CA PRO A 135 -8.10 1.61 10.99
C PRO A 135 -8.91 2.72 10.32
N THR A 136 -9.22 2.54 9.04
CA THR A 136 -10.16 3.39 8.31
C THR A 136 -11.44 2.62 7.99
N GLU A 137 -12.48 3.34 7.56
CA GLU A 137 -13.74 2.75 7.06
C GLU A 137 -13.60 2.10 5.67
N ILE A 138 -12.41 2.14 5.05
CA ILE A 138 -12.19 1.56 3.72
C ILE A 138 -11.79 0.10 3.87
N GLU A 139 -12.58 -0.79 3.28
CA GLU A 139 -12.31 -2.23 3.17
C GLU A 139 -12.05 -2.58 1.69
N PRO A 140 -10.77 -2.66 1.26
CA PRO A 140 -10.41 -3.00 -0.11
C PRO A 140 -10.97 -4.36 -0.57
N GLY A 141 -11.65 -4.37 -1.72
CA GLY A 141 -12.10 -5.57 -2.40
C GLY A 141 -11.10 -6.05 -3.45
N TYR A 142 -11.08 -7.36 -3.72
CA TYR A 142 -10.19 -7.99 -4.70
C TYR A 142 -10.98 -8.85 -5.67
N VAL A 143 -10.53 -8.91 -6.93
CA VAL A 143 -11.26 -9.58 -8.02
C VAL A 143 -11.39 -11.09 -7.79
N SER A 144 -10.34 -11.73 -7.29
CA SER A 144 -10.23 -13.20 -7.21
C SER A 144 -10.28 -13.77 -5.79
N VAL A 145 -10.30 -12.91 -4.77
CA VAL A 145 -10.37 -13.33 -3.36
C VAL A 145 -11.81 -13.55 -2.96
N ARG A 146 -12.11 -14.69 -2.32
CA ARG A 146 -13.45 -14.98 -1.83
C ARG A 146 -13.83 -13.98 -0.72
N PRO A 147 -15.02 -13.35 -0.78
CA PRO A 147 -15.47 -12.39 0.22
C PRO A 147 -15.98 -13.11 1.47
N ILE A 148 -15.05 -13.71 2.21
CA ILE A 148 -15.31 -14.34 3.51
C ILE A 148 -14.61 -13.54 4.61
N GLU A 149 -15.12 -13.63 5.83
CA GLU A 149 -14.62 -12.90 7.00
C GLU A 149 -13.11 -13.04 7.21
N ALA A 150 -12.56 -14.25 7.02
CA ALA A 150 -11.14 -14.53 7.17
C ALA A 150 -10.24 -13.77 6.17
N ASN A 151 -10.79 -13.36 5.04
CA ASN A 151 -10.08 -12.65 3.98
C ASN A 151 -10.38 -11.14 3.98
N ARG A 152 -11.14 -10.63 4.96
CA ARG A 152 -11.50 -9.22 4.99
C ARG A 152 -10.21 -8.40 5.15
N VAL A 153 -9.97 -7.51 4.20
CA VAL A 153 -8.86 -6.56 4.23
C VAL A 153 -9.39 -5.21 4.65
N ARG A 154 -8.61 -4.50 5.46
CA ARG A 154 -8.88 -3.12 5.87
C ARG A 154 -7.70 -2.24 5.49
N LEU A 155 -8.00 -0.99 5.18
CA LEU A 155 -7.01 0.04 4.98
C LEU A 155 -6.71 0.73 6.32
N TYR A 156 -5.44 0.79 6.69
CA TYR A 156 -4.92 1.50 7.86
C TYR A 156 -4.18 2.76 7.43
N SER A 157 -4.35 3.87 8.13
CA SER A 157 -3.75 5.15 7.73
C SER A 157 -3.44 6.08 8.90
N ASN A 158 -2.45 6.95 8.72
CA ASN A 158 -2.20 8.11 9.59
C ASN A 158 -2.80 9.41 9.04
N VAL A 159 -3.52 9.34 7.92
CA VAL A 159 -4.23 10.47 7.34
C VAL A 159 -5.67 10.44 7.81
N THR A 160 -6.07 11.45 8.58
CA THR A 160 -7.47 11.59 8.96
C THR A 160 -8.25 12.19 7.78
N ALA A 161 -9.21 11.44 7.25
CA ALA A 161 -10.20 12.00 6.34
C ALA A 161 -11.11 12.93 7.15
N GLY A 162 -10.75 14.22 7.27
CA GLY A 162 -11.61 15.24 7.86
C GLY A 162 -12.27 14.85 9.19
N GLY A 163 -11.47 14.73 10.26
CA GLY A 163 -11.96 14.61 11.63
C GLY A 163 -12.05 13.18 12.17
N GLY A 164 -11.06 12.82 13.02
CA GLY A 164 -11.28 11.80 14.05
C GLY A 164 -10.93 10.36 13.71
N GLY A 165 -9.87 10.10 12.94
CA GLY A 165 -9.20 8.80 13.04
C GLY A 165 -8.51 8.75 14.41
N THR A 166 -9.04 7.96 15.34
CA THR A 166 -8.36 7.73 16.62
C THR A 166 -7.14 6.89 16.33
N PRO A 167 -5.91 7.37 16.60
CA PRO A 167 -4.75 6.51 16.52
C PRO A 167 -4.98 5.29 17.42
N CYS A 168 -4.54 4.14 16.94
CA CYS A 168 -4.22 3.05 17.85
C CYS A 168 -3.16 3.55 18.86
#